data_AF-A0A316NP99-F1
#
_entry.id   AF-A0A316NP99-F1
#
_cell.length_a   1.000
_cell.length_b   1.000
_cell.length_c   1.000
_cell.angle_alpha   90.00
_cell.angle_beta   90.00
_cell.angle_gamma   90.00
#
_symmetry.space_group_name_H-M   'P 1'
#
loop_
_entity.id
_entity.type
_entity.pdbx_description
1 polymer ?
#
loop_
_entity_poly.entity_id
_entity_poly.type
_entity_poly.pdbx_seq_one_letter_code
_entity_poly.pdbx_strand_id
1 'polypeptide(L)'
;MKEKCNKYEALFTFADENTLNEHLKVCADCRKEQEKMEKVSELIREVKPFYKKKKTAFNNLKVACILFALVIGGASIGVVGTNQDLMDYIQYGETLSAEDLGFPVDSYGFLLVE
;
A
#
# COMPACT_ATOMS: atom_id res chain seq x y z
N MET A 1 49.61 19.46 -22.72
CA MET A 1 48.27 18.86 -22.59
C MET A 1 47.98 18.78 -21.09
N LYS A 2 47.09 19.63 -20.56
CA LYS A 2 46.73 19.60 -19.13
C LYS A 2 45.67 18.53 -18.95
N GLU A 3 46.03 17.41 -18.31
CA GLU A 3 45.12 16.29 -18.13
C GLU A 3 43.87 16.72 -17.34
N LYS A 4 42.70 16.47 -17.92
CA LYS A 4 41.42 16.68 -17.23
C LYS A 4 41.33 15.71 -16.07
N CYS A 5 41.03 16.21 -14.88
CA CYS A 5 40.85 15.34 -13.71
C CYS A 5 39.52 14.59 -13.82
N ASN A 6 39.56 13.25 -13.91
CA ASN A 6 38.37 12.38 -13.91
C ASN A 6 38.10 11.73 -12.54
N LYS A 7 38.79 12.17 -11.47
CA LYS A 7 38.69 11.52 -10.16
C LYS A 7 37.46 11.95 -9.35
N TYR A 8 36.69 12.91 -9.83
CA TYR A 8 35.55 13.48 -9.12
C TYR A 8 34.51 12.42 -8.74
N GLU A 9 34.11 11.55 -9.67
CA GLU A 9 33.09 10.52 -9.41
C GLU A 9 33.50 9.56 -8.29
N ALA A 10 34.76 9.10 -8.30
CA ALA A 10 35.29 8.21 -7.27
C ALA A 10 35.37 8.90 -5.90
N LEU A 11 35.79 10.18 -5.87
CA LEU A 11 35.84 10.95 -4.63
C LEU A 11 34.44 11.26 -4.08
N PHE A 12 33.49 11.59 -4.95
CA PHE A 12 32.12 11.90 -4.56
C PHE A 12 31.34 10.68 -4.04
N THR A 13 31.64 9.49 -4.55
CA THR A 13 30.93 8.25 -4.18
C THR A 13 31.57 7.50 -3.01
N PHE A 14 32.89 7.50 -2.90
CA PHE A 14 33.61 6.63 -1.96
C PHE A 14 34.45 7.38 -0.91
N ALA A 15 34.71 8.67 -1.08
CA ALA A 15 35.57 9.42 -0.16
C ALA A 15 34.77 10.29 0.82
N ASP A 16 35.41 10.65 1.93
CA ASP A 16 34.82 11.52 2.95
C ASP A 16 34.67 12.97 2.43
N GLU A 17 33.62 13.66 2.89
CA GLU A 17 33.31 15.04 2.47
C GLU A 17 34.50 16.01 2.62
N ASN A 18 35.32 15.83 3.65
CA ASN A 18 36.52 16.64 3.88
C ASN A 18 37.56 16.47 2.75
N THR A 19 37.81 15.23 2.33
CA THR A 19 38.81 14.91 1.29
C THR A 19 38.35 15.40 -0.09
N LEU A 20 37.05 15.33 -0.37
CA LEU A 20 36.46 15.91 -1.57
C LEU A 20 36.60 17.44 -1.56
N ASN A 21 36.26 18.09 -0.44
CA ASN A 21 36.35 19.54 -0.30
C ASN A 21 37.78 20.08 -0.44
N GLU A 22 38.77 19.35 0.06
CA GLU A 22 40.18 19.68 -0.17
C GLU A 22 40.57 19.55 -1.65
N HIS A 23 40.11 18.49 -2.32
CA HIS A 23 40.36 18.29 -3.75
C HIS A 23 39.72 19.39 -4.63
N LEU A 24 38.51 19.84 -4.27
CA LEU A 24 37.78 20.90 -4.96
C LEU A 24 38.48 22.27 -4.88
N LYS A 25 39.27 22.52 -3.83
CA LYS A 25 40.09 23.75 -3.71
C LYS A 25 41.26 23.75 -4.68
N VAL A 26 41.79 22.57 -5.01
CA VAL A 26 42.99 22.41 -5.84
C VAL A 26 42.63 22.21 -7.32
N CYS A 27 41.55 21.50 -7.62
CA CYS A 27 41.17 21.14 -8.98
C CYS A 27 39.99 21.98 -9.52
N ALA A 28 40.25 22.80 -10.54
CA ALA A 28 39.24 23.63 -11.18
C ALA A 28 38.21 22.83 -12.01
N ASP A 29 38.59 21.66 -12.53
CA ASP A 29 37.70 20.82 -13.34
C ASP A 29 36.65 20.13 -12.45
N CYS A 30 37.09 19.50 -11.36
CA CYS A 30 36.20 18.89 -10.36
C CYS A 30 35.28 19.91 -9.70
N ARG A 31 35.72 21.17 -9.51
CA ARG A 31 34.86 22.24 -9.00
C ARG A 31 33.68 22.55 -9.93
N LYS A 32 33.92 22.59 -11.25
CA LYS A 32 32.84 22.80 -12.23
C LYS A 32 31.86 21.62 -12.26
N GLU A 33 32.34 20.41 -12.00
CA GLU A 33 31.48 19.23 -11.90
C GLU A 33 30.63 19.26 -10.62
N GLN A 34 31.22 19.64 -9.48
CA GLN A 34 30.49 19.87 -8.23
C GLN A 34 29.38 20.91 -8.41
N GLU A 35 29.65 22.05 -9.05
CA GLU A 35 28.64 23.07 -9.33
C GLU A 35 27.48 22.55 -10.19
N LYS A 36 27.77 21.68 -11.17
CA LYS A 36 26.72 21.04 -11.97
C LYS A 36 25.89 20.07 -11.12
N MET A 37 26.54 19.27 -10.28
CA MET A 37 25.85 18.32 -9.41
C MET A 37 24.99 19.02 -8.37
N GLU A 38 25.43 20.15 -7.85
CA GLU A 38 24.68 20.96 -6.89
C GLU A 38 23.42 21.55 -7.51
N LYS A 39 23.51 22.08 -8.75
CA LYS A 39 22.33 22.51 -9.52
C LYS A 39 21.36 21.36 -9.77
N VAL A 40 21.85 20.18 -10.15
CA VAL A 40 21.00 19.01 -10.36
C VAL A 40 20.32 18.57 -9.05
N SER A 41 21.05 18.60 -7.93
CA SER A 41 20.52 18.30 -6.60
C SER A 41 19.40 19.27 -6.20
N GLU A 42 19.56 20.56 -6.49
CA GLU A 42 18.53 21.58 -6.26
C GLU A 42 17.26 21.30 -7.07
N LEU A 43 17.40 21.03 -8.38
CA LEU A 43 16.27 20.65 -9.23
C LEU A 43 15.56 19.39 -8.69
N ILE A 44 16.31 18.37 -8.27
CA ILE A 44 15.72 17.15 -7.70
C ILE A 44 14.97 17.47 -6.40
N ARG A 45 15.52 18.35 -5.54
CA ARG A 45 14.88 18.77 -4.29
C ARG A 45 13.56 19.51 -4.54
N GLU A 46 13.49 20.33 -5.58
CA GLU A 46 12.27 21.04 -5.98
C GLU A 46 11.17 20.08 -6.46
N VAL A 47 11.54 19.04 -7.23
CA VAL A 47 10.57 18.10 -7.81
C VAL A 47 10.17 16.97 -6.82
N LYS A 48 11.04 16.62 -5.88
CA LYS A 48 10.80 15.61 -4.82
C LYS A 48 9.46 15.76 -4.08
N PRO A 49 9.02 16.95 -3.61
CA PRO A 49 7.73 17.09 -2.93
C PRO A 49 6.55 16.69 -3.81
N PHE A 50 6.60 16.93 -5.13
CA PHE A 50 5.52 16.57 -6.05
C PHE A 50 5.35 15.05 -6.14
N TYR A 51 6.45 14.30 -6.27
CA TYR A 51 6.40 12.84 -6.29
C TYR A 51 5.99 12.25 -4.93
N LYS A 52 6.44 12.85 -3.82
CA LYS A 52 6.05 12.41 -2.48
C LYS A 52 4.54 12.60 -2.23
N LYS A 53 3.96 13.73 -2.68
CA LYS A 53 2.51 13.98 -2.62
C LYS A 53 1.72 12.97 -3.47
N LYS A 54 2.19 12.65 -4.68
CA LYS A 54 1.55 11.63 -5.55
C LYS A 54 1.56 10.24 -4.90
N LYS A 55 2.70 9.81 -4.34
CA LYS A 55 2.83 8.48 -3.71
C LYS A 55 2.00 8.35 -2.44
N THR A 56 1.92 9.39 -1.62
CA THR A 56 1.11 9.40 -0.38
C THR A 56 -0.38 9.33 -0.68
N ALA A 57 -0.87 10.05 -1.71
CA ALA A 57 -2.28 9.96 -2.13
C ALA A 57 -2.68 8.54 -2.56
N PHE A 58 -1.85 7.87 -3.38
CA PHE A 58 -2.09 6.48 -3.78
C PHE A 58 -2.07 5.50 -2.61
N ASN A 59 -1.16 5.69 -1.65
CA ASN A 59 -1.13 4.86 -0.45
C ASN A 59 -2.36 5.08 0.44
N ASN A 60 -2.80 6.32 0.62
CA ASN A 60 -4.01 6.64 1.38
C ASN A 60 -5.25 6.02 0.73
N LEU A 61 -5.34 6.04 -0.61
CA LEU A 61 -6.42 5.38 -1.35
C LEU A 61 -6.42 3.87 -1.12
N LYS A 62 -5.26 3.21 -1.17
CA LYS A 62 -5.14 1.77 -0.89
C LYS A 62 -5.61 1.43 0.53
N VAL A 63 -5.21 2.23 1.51
CA VAL A 63 -5.62 2.04 2.91
C VAL A 63 -7.14 2.23 3.04
N ALA A 64 -7.72 3.24 2.39
CA ALA A 64 -9.16 3.46 2.40
C ALA A 64 -9.93 2.26 1.79
N CYS A 65 -9.47 1.72 0.66
CA CYS A 65 -10.10 0.54 0.04
C CYS A 65 -10.04 -0.70 0.94
N ILE A 66 -8.91 -0.95 1.61
CA ILE A 66 -8.77 -2.08 2.53
C ILE A 66 -9.73 -1.94 3.71
N LEU A 67 -9.79 -0.76 4.33
CA LEU A 67 -10.70 -0.49 5.44
C LEU A 67 -12.16 -0.65 5.03
N PHE A 68 -12.53 -0.15 3.85
CA PHE A 68 -13.89 -0.28 3.34
C PHE A 68 -14.28 -1.75 3.09
N ALA A 69 -13.39 -2.55 2.50
CA ALA A 69 -13.61 -3.97 2.30
C ALA A 69 -13.76 -4.73 3.62
N LEU A 70 -12.98 -4.37 4.64
CA LEU A 70 -13.05 -4.99 5.97
C LEU A 70 -14.38 -4.67 6.66
N VAL A 71 -14.82 -3.41 6.62
CA VAL A 71 -16.11 -2.99 7.21
C VAL A 71 -17.28 -3.68 6.51
N ILE A 72 -17.30 -3.68 5.17
CA ILE A 72 -18.39 -4.35 4.43
C ILE A 72 -18.36 -5.86 4.66
N GLY A 73 -17.19 -6.49 4.56
CA GLY A 73 -17.06 -7.93 4.79
C GLY A 73 -17.49 -8.33 6.19
N GLY A 74 -17.09 -7.56 7.21
CA GLY A 74 -17.51 -7.77 8.60
C GLY A 74 -19.01 -7.60 8.79
N ALA A 75 -19.60 -6.53 8.23
CA ALA A 75 -21.04 -6.30 8.30
C ALA A 75 -21.83 -7.40 7.59
N SER A 76 -21.39 -7.85 6.41
CA SER A 76 -22.07 -8.95 5.70
C SER A 76 -22.02 -10.26 6.47
N ILE A 77 -20.90 -10.59 7.11
CA ILE A 77 -20.80 -11.81 7.95
C ILE A 77 -21.76 -11.70 9.15
N GLY A 78 -21.84 -10.53 9.78
CA GLY A 78 -22.79 -10.27 10.87
C GLY A 78 -24.24 -10.48 10.42
N VAL A 79 -24.64 -9.89 9.29
CA VAL A 79 -26.01 -10.02 8.76
C VAL A 79 -26.33 -11.47 8.39
N VAL A 80 -25.43 -12.19 7.72
CA VAL A 80 -25.64 -13.58 7.34
C VAL A 80 -25.71 -14.48 8.58
N GLY A 81 -24.87 -14.23 9.58
CA GLY A 81 -24.84 -15.02 10.82
C GLY A 81 -26.04 -14.84 11.74
N THR A 82 -26.73 -13.69 11.69
CA THR A 82 -27.94 -13.45 12.50
C THR A 82 -29.24 -13.92 11.85
N ASN A 83 -29.23 -14.24 10.56
CA ASN A 83 -30.41 -14.66 9.81
C ASN A 83 -30.25 -16.13 9.38
N GLN A 84 -30.85 -17.05 10.14
CA GLN A 84 -30.78 -18.49 9.87
C GLN A 84 -31.33 -18.84 8.49
N ASP A 85 -32.47 -18.26 8.09
CA ASP A 85 -33.06 -18.46 6.75
C ASP A 85 -32.10 -18.09 5.61
N LEU A 86 -31.31 -17.02 5.81
CA LEU A 86 -30.34 -16.57 4.82
C LEU A 86 -29.12 -17.49 4.77
N MET A 87 -28.70 -18.03 5.92
CA MET A 87 -27.64 -19.03 6.01
C MET A 87 -28.08 -20.35 5.35
N ASP A 88 -29.30 -20.80 5.64
CA ASP A 88 -29.87 -22.03 5.09
C ASP A 88 -30.00 -21.92 3.56
N TYR A 89 -30.47 -20.79 3.06
CA TYR A 89 -30.51 -20.52 1.62
C TYR A 89 -29.11 -20.54 0.98
N ILE A 90 -28.08 -19.99 1.64
CA ILE A 90 -26.70 -20.01 1.13
C ILE A 90 -26.12 -21.43 1.13
N GLN A 91 -26.42 -22.23 2.15
CA GLN A 91 -25.80 -23.54 2.37
C GLN A 91 -26.52 -24.67 1.62
N TYR A 92 -27.85 -24.61 1.54
CA TYR A 92 -28.69 -25.68 1.01
C TYR A 92 -29.51 -25.26 -0.22
N GLY A 93 -29.60 -23.96 -0.53
CA GLY A 93 -30.34 -23.43 -1.69
C GLY A 93 -31.83 -23.21 -1.43
N GLU A 94 -32.32 -23.59 -0.25
CA GLU A 94 -33.69 -23.42 0.22
C GLU A 94 -33.70 -23.17 1.74
N THR A 95 -34.79 -22.61 2.26
CA THR A 95 -34.98 -22.43 3.71
C THR A 95 -35.44 -23.75 4.31
N LEU A 96 -34.78 -24.24 5.36
CA LEU A 96 -35.12 -25.52 6.00
C LEU A 96 -36.46 -25.41 6.73
N SER A 97 -37.36 -26.37 6.48
CA SER A 97 -38.62 -26.47 7.19
C SER A 97 -38.45 -27.23 8.52
N ALA A 98 -39.45 -27.18 9.39
CA ALA A 98 -39.42 -27.94 10.65
C ALA A 98 -39.28 -29.46 10.44
N GLU A 99 -39.79 -29.98 9.32
CA GLU A 99 -39.66 -31.38 8.94
C GLU A 99 -38.21 -31.74 8.57
N ASP A 100 -37.53 -30.88 7.80
CA ASP A 100 -36.13 -31.07 7.39
C ASP A 100 -35.15 -31.03 8.57
N LEU A 101 -35.52 -30.28 9.62
CA LEU A 101 -34.80 -30.22 10.89
C LEU A 101 -35.08 -31.43 11.81
N GLY A 102 -35.95 -32.36 11.38
CA GLY A 102 -36.27 -33.59 12.11
C GLY A 102 -37.27 -33.41 13.24
N PHE A 103 -38.05 -32.32 13.26
CA PHE A 103 -39.13 -32.15 14.23
C PHE A 103 -40.37 -32.95 13.82
N PRO A 104 -41.12 -33.53 14.77
CA PRO A 104 -42.37 -34.20 14.46
C PRO A 104 -43.40 -33.16 14.00
N VAL A 105 -43.87 -33.29 12.76
CA VAL A 105 -44.89 -32.43 12.15
C VAL A 105 -46.12 -33.24 11.75
N ASP A 106 -47.30 -32.63 11.79
CA ASP A 106 -48.55 -33.22 11.28
C ASP A 106 -48.60 -33.17 9.74
N SER A 107 -49.57 -33.85 9.13
CA SER A 107 -49.86 -33.91 7.69
C SER A 107 -50.05 -32.53 7.03
N TYR A 108 -50.27 -31.49 7.82
CA TYR A 108 -50.39 -30.09 7.39
C TYR A 108 -49.10 -29.26 7.59
N GLY A 109 -48.01 -29.84 8.10
CA GLY A 109 -46.72 -29.17 8.29
C GLY A 109 -46.56 -28.37 9.59
N PHE A 110 -47.48 -28.51 10.54
CA PHE A 110 -47.38 -27.89 11.86
C PHE A 110 -46.69 -28.79 12.87
N LEU A 111 -45.92 -28.21 13.79
CA LEU A 111 -45.26 -28.95 14.89
C LEU A 111 -46.29 -29.69 15.73
N LEU A 112 -46.08 -30.99 15.91
CA LEU A 112 -46.84 -31.82 16.85
C LEU A 112 -46.36 -31.50 18.26
N VAL A 113 -47.25 -30.91 19.06
CA VAL A 113 -47.06 -30.74 20.50
C VAL A 113 -47.97 -31.76 21.17
N GLU A 114 -47.40 -32.75 21.85
CA GLU A 114 -48.15 -33.62 22.77
C GLU A 114 -48.66 -32.84 23.99
#